data_AF-A0A2M9P3F8-F1
#
_entry.id   AF-A0A2M9P3F8-F1
#
_cell.length_a   1.000
_cell.length_b   1.000
_cell.length_c   1.000
_cell.angle_alpha   90.00
_cell.angle_beta   90.00
_cell.angle_gamma   90.00
#
_symmetry.space_group_name_H-M   'P 1'
#
loop_
_entity.id
_entity.type
_entity.pdbx_description
1 polymer ?
#
loop_
_entity_poly.entity_id
_entity_poly.type
_entity_poly.pdbx_seq_one_letter_code
_entity_poly.pdbx_strand_id
1 'polypeptide(L)' 'MEIFIKLLAVAVLIALTAFFVASEFAIVKVRSSRINQLIEEGHRSALAAKKVTTHIDEYLSACQLGITVTALG' A
#
# COMPACT_ATOMS: atom_id res chain seq x y z
N MET A 1 -2.18 22.58 24.98
CA MET A 1 -1.57 21.24 24.78
C MET A 1 -2.48 20.31 23.98
N GLU A 2 -3.79 20.27 24.26
CA GLU A 2 -4.73 19.42 23.51
C GLU A 2 -4.80 19.68 22.00
N ILE A 3 -4.76 20.94 21.57
CA ILE A 3 -4.78 21.29 20.14
C ILE A 3 -3.58 20.70 19.38
N PHE A 4 -2.40 20.68 20.02
CA PHE A 4 -1.19 20.14 19.41
C PHE A 4 -1.29 18.62 19.23
N ILE A 5 -1.87 17.92 20.21
CA ILE A 5 -2.14 16.47 20.13
C ILE A 5 -3.16 16.16 19.02
N LYS A 6 -4.23 16.96 18.90
CA LYS A 6 -5.22 16.80 17.83
C LYS A 6 -4.61 17.05 16.44
N LEU A 7 -3.78 18.07 16.29
CA LEU A 7 -3.05 18.35 15.04
C LEU A 7 -2.10 17.20 14.67
N LEU A 8 -1.37 16.66 15.65
CA LEU A 8 -0.50 15.50 15.44
C LEU A 8 -1.32 14.28 14.99
N ALA A 9 -2.45 14.01 15.66
CA ALA A 9 -3.33 12.89 15.31
C ALA A 9 -3.87 13.02 13.87
N VAL A 10 -4.33 14.21 13.48
CA VAL A 10 -4.78 14.49 12.10
C VAL A 10 -3.65 14.34 11.10
N ALA A 11 -2.44 14.83 11.40
CA ALA A 11 -1.28 14.66 10.53
C ALA A 11 -0.91 13.19 10.32
N VAL A 12 -1.00 12.37 11.38
CA VAL A 12 -0.78 10.91 11.29
C VAL A 12 -1.88 10.24 10.47
N LEU A 13 -3.15 10.61 10.64
CA LEU A 13 -4.27 10.08 9.83
C LEU A 13 -4.11 10.41 8.34
N ILE A 14 -3.69 11.63 8.02
CA ILE A 14 -3.40 12.03 6.63
C ILE A 14 -2.22 11.22 6.08
N ALA A 15 -1.15 11.05 6.86
CA ALA A 15 0.01 10.27 6.44
C ALA A 15 -0.34 8.79 6.21
N LEU A 16 -1.17 8.20 7.07
CA LEU A 16 -1.69 6.84 6.90
C LEU A 16 -2.51 6.73 5.61
N THR A 17 -3.43 7.67 5.39
CA THR A 17 -4.24 7.69 4.16
C THR A 17 -3.37 7.80 2.91
N ALA A 18 -2.37 8.70 2.93
CA ALA A 18 -1.41 8.86 1.84
C ALA A 18 -0.57 7.59 1.60
N PHE A 19 -0.20 6.87 2.66
CA PHE A 19 0.51 5.60 2.57
C PHE A 19 -0.33 4.50 1.92
N PHE A 20 -1.60 4.38 2.28
CA PHE A 20 -2.51 3.41 1.65
C PHE A 20 -2.73 3.72 0.17
N VAL A 21 -2.97 4.99 -0.19
CA VAL A 21 -3.10 5.42 -1.58
C VAL A 21 -1.81 5.17 -2.38
N ALA A 22 -0.64 5.48 -1.81
CA ALA A 22 0.65 5.20 -2.45
C ALA A 22 0.89 3.69 -2.67
N SER A 23 0.49 2.87 -1.71
CA SER A 23 0.58 1.40 -1.80
C SER A 23 -0.33 0.85 -2.88
N GLU A 24 -1.59 1.29 -2.93
CA GLU A 24 -2.54 0.96 -3.99
C GLU A 24 -2.00 1.34 -5.37
N PHE A 25 -1.49 2.56 -5.52
CA PHE A 25 -0.94 3.05 -6.78
C PHE A 25 0.33 2.31 -7.20
N ALA A 26 1.20 1.95 -6.24
CA ALA A 26 2.40 1.16 -6.50
C ALA A 26 2.04 -0.25 -7.00
N ILE A 27 1.06 -0.88 -6.37
CA ILE A 27 0.58 -2.21 -6.72
C ILE A 27 -0.06 -2.21 -8.12
N VAL A 28 -0.95 -1.26 -8.41
CA VAL A 28 -1.63 -1.14 -9.72
C VAL A 28 -0.65 -0.79 -10.85
N LYS A 29 0.39 -0.01 -10.57
CA LYS A 29 1.38 0.42 -11.57
C LYS A 29 2.46 -0.63 -11.83
N VAL A 30 2.64 -1.59 -10.93
CA VAL A 30 3.56 -2.72 -11.11
C VAL A 30 2.97 -3.70 -12.12
N ARG A 31 3.75 -4.01 -13.16
CA ARG A 31 3.39 -5.04 -14.15
C ARG A 31 3.96 -6.39 -13.76
N SER A 32 3.13 -7.43 -13.75
CA SER A 32 3.52 -8.80 -13.47
C SER A 32 4.62 -9.32 -14.41
N SER A 33 4.69 -8.82 -15.64
CA SER A 33 5.77 -9.12 -16.60
C SER A 33 7.15 -8.69 -16.08
N ARG A 34 7.25 -7.52 -15.44
CA ARG A 34 8.52 -7.00 -14.91
C ARG A 34 8.98 -7.79 -13.68
N ILE A 35 8.02 -8.24 -12.88
CA ILE A 35 8.28 -9.15 -11.76
C ILE A 35 8.72 -10.53 -12.25
N ASN A 36 8.08 -11.08 -13.28
CA ASN A 36 8.50 -12.37 -13.85
C ASN A 36 9.95 -12.31 -14.38
N GLN A 37 10.35 -11.21 -15.04
CA GLN A 37 11.75 -11.00 -15.44
C GLN A 37 12.70 -11.01 -14.25
N LEU A 38 12.38 -10.29 -13.16
CA LEU A 38 13.19 -10.29 -11.95
C LEU A 38 13.28 -11.67 -11.27
N ILE A 39 12.24 -12.51 -11.42
CA ILE A 39 12.28 -13.91 -10.95
C ILE A 39 13.20 -14.75 -11.84
N GLU A 40 13.15 -14.57 -13.16
CA GLU A 40 14.05 -15.22 -14.11
C GLU A 40 15.51 -14.82 -13.87
N GLU A 41 15.75 -13.57 -13.46
CA GLU A 41 17.07 -13.07 -13.01
C GLU A 41 17.51 -13.66 -11.65
N GLY A 42 16.67 -14.46 -10.98
CA GLY A 42 17.01 -15.16 -9.73
C GLY A 42 16.86 -14.31 -8.46
N HIS A 43 16.25 -13.11 -8.55
CA HIS A 43 16.03 -12.29 -7.37
C HIS A 43 14.94 -12.87 -6.47
N ARG A 44 15.31 -13.34 -5.27
CA ARG A 44 14.38 -13.89 -4.26
C ARG A 44 13.27 -12.91 -3.85
N SER A 45 13.53 -11.61 -3.90
CA SER A 45 12.54 -10.55 -3.66
C SER A 45 11.43 -10.52 -4.72
N ALA A 46 11.72 -10.98 -5.94
CA ALA A 46 10.77 -11.02 -7.05
C ALA A 46 9.70 -12.11 -6.84
N LEU A 47 10.03 -13.19 -6.12
CA LEU A 47 9.06 -14.22 -5.74
C LEU A 47 8.00 -13.67 -4.78
N ALA A 48 8.43 -12.85 -3.81
CA ALA A 48 7.54 -12.15 -2.90
C ALA A 48 6.69 -11.11 -3.64
N ALA A 49 7.29 -10.32 -4.53
CA ALA A 49 6.58 -9.37 -5.37
C ALA A 49 5.54 -10.06 -6.27
N LYS A 50 5.84 -11.25 -6.82
CA LYS A 50 4.89 -12.05 -7.61
C LYS A 50 3.69 -12.47 -6.79
N LYS A 51 3.93 -12.93 -5.55
CA LYS A 51 2.83 -13.33 -4.65
C LYS A 51 1.92 -12.15 -4.32
N VAL A 52 2.49 -10.99 -4.02
CA VAL A 52 1.73 -9.75 -3.75
C VAL A 52 0.96 -9.30 -4.99
N THR A 53 1.58 -9.36 -6.17
CA THR A 53 0.93 -8.96 -7.44
C THR A 53 -0.04 -10.00 -8.02
N THR A 54 -0.04 -11.23 -7.50
CA THR A 54 -1.05 -12.24 -7.86
C THR A 54 -2.31 -12.08 -7.00
N HIS A 55 -2.17 -11.54 -5.79
CA HIS A 55 -3.27 -11.22 -4.88
C HIS A 55 -3.52 -9.70 -4.78
N ILE A 56 -3.40 -8.99 -5.92
CA ILE A 56 -3.65 -7.53 -5.97
C ILE A 56 -5.03 -7.20 -5.44
N ASP A 57 -6.06 -7.93 -5.88
CA ASP A 57 -7.45 -7.63 -5.50
C ASP A 57 -7.68 -7.71 -3.98
N GLU A 58 -6.99 -8.64 -3.30
CA GLU A 58 -7.06 -8.79 -1.84
C GLU A 58 -6.31 -7.67 -1.11
N TYR A 59 -5.12 -7.29 -1.60
CA TYR A 59 -4.37 -6.14 -1.09
C TYR A 59 -5.07 -4.81 -1.35
N LEU A 60 -5.72 -4.66 -2.51
CA LEU A 60 -6.49 -3.48 -2.88
C LEU A 60 -7.68 -3.32 -1.93
N SER A 61 -8.42 -4.40 -1.70
CA SER A 61 -9.56 -4.42 -0.77
C SER A 61 -9.14 -4.05 0.65
N ALA A 62 -8.00 -4.56 1.12
CA ALA A 62 -7.44 -4.18 2.43
C ALA A 62 -7.02 -2.70 2.49
N CYS A 63 -6.40 -2.17 1.44
CA CYS A 63 -6.06 -0.74 1.36
C CYS A 63 -7.31 0.14 1.35
N GLN A 64 -8.36 -0.25 0.65
CA GLN A 64 -9.62 0.49 0.56
C GLN A 64 -10.37 0.53 1.90
N LEU A 65 -10.33 -0.58 2.65
CA LEU A 65 -10.76 -0.61 4.05
C LEU A 65 -9.90 0.32 4.92
N GLY A 66 -8.58 0.31 4.75
CA GLY A 66 -7.65 1.21 5.44
C GLY A 66 -7.96 2.69 5.20
N ILE A 67 -8.17 3.08 3.94
CA ILE A 67 -8.57 4.44 3.55
C ILE A 67 -9.91 4.83 4.19
N THR A 68 -10.87 3.90 4.24
CA THR A 68 -12.17 4.15 4.86
C THR A 68 -12.05 4.37 6.37
N VAL A 69 -11.23 3.55 7.05
CA VAL A 69 -10.97 3.69 8.50
C VAL A 69 -10.24 5.00 8.80
N THR A 70 -9.27 5.41 7.99
CA THR A 70 -8.55 6.67 8.20
C THR A 70 -9.37 7.90 7.81
N ALA A 71 -10.39 7.76 6.96
CA ALA A 71 -11.29 8.85 6.59
C ALA A 71 -12.42 9.10 7.60
N LEU A 72 -12.85 8.07 8.35
CA LEU A 72 -13.89 8.17 9.39
C LEU A 72 -13.34 8.53 10.79
N GLY A 73 -12.04 8.31 11.02
CA GLY A 73 -11.35 8.51 12.30
C GLY A 73 -10.94 9.95 12.62
#